data_AF-A0A950EU57-F1
#
_entry.id   AF-A0A950EU57-F1
#
_cell.length_a   1.000
_cell.length_b   1.000
_cell.length_c   1.000
_cell.angle_alpha   90.00
_cell.angle_beta   90.00
_cell.angle_gamma   90.00
#
_symmetry.space_group_name_H-M   'P 1'
#
loop_
_entity.id
_entity.type
_entity.pdbx_description
1 polymer ?
#
loop_
_entity_poly.entity_id
_entity_poly.type
_entity_poly.pdbx_seq_one_letter_code
_entity_poly.pdbx_strand_id
1 'polypeptide(L)'
;MKKHLVRILLGLAVTLVFLGHAARYYQIGFLNQLDSTLYDVRLQLTMPRDVDKRVVILDIDEKSLERLGHWPWSRDLIARLITKLFDEYHVALIGFDVFFSERDDTSGIKTLDGLSTTAFKDNPAFQNTYKELRPKLDFDQTFADAIKERPVVLGYTFSDEKEGAKELGSLPTPVMPAGTFRGRPIPFITYSGYIGNLGVLQNSAADAGHVDMVPDDDGIVRRVPMIVEFKGAYYESLSLAMLRTLVALDSGAYPKVVPGYAEEKYGFASRGYQGLEWLEVQAAKGHNLRIPVDNRVATLIPYRGNRGSFKYISLADVEEGKVKPEDLKGKIALIGTSAQGLLDLRATPVNTIYPGVEVH
;
A
#
# COMPACT_ATOMS: atom_id res chain seq x y z
N MET A 1 60.50 2.28 1.99
CA MET A 1 59.24 2.46 2.75
C MET A 1 59.06 3.87 3.33
N LYS A 2 60.03 4.46 4.05
CA LYS A 2 59.90 5.81 4.66
C LYS A 2 59.47 6.93 3.69
N LYS A 3 59.94 6.93 2.43
CA LYS A 3 59.60 7.95 1.41
C LYS A 3 58.12 7.96 0.98
N HIS A 4 57.39 6.86 1.16
CA HIS A 4 55.98 6.74 0.78
C HIS A 4 55.04 6.60 1.98
N LEU A 5 55.59 6.57 3.21
CA LEU A 5 54.83 6.33 4.43
C LEU A 5 53.70 7.35 4.62
N VAL A 6 53.99 8.64 4.38
CA VAL A 6 52.98 9.70 4.48
C VAL A 6 51.84 9.50 3.49
N ARG A 7 52.14 9.13 2.23
CA ARG A 7 51.12 8.87 1.20
C ARG A 7 50.27 7.64 1.54
N ILE A 8 50.90 6.57 2.05
CA ILE A 8 50.19 5.36 2.48
C ILE A 8 49.27 5.65 3.65
N LEU A 9 49.74 6.39 4.66
CA LEU A 9 48.93 6.77 5.82
C LEU A 9 47.74 7.65 5.44
N LEU A 10 47.94 8.63 4.55
CA LEU A 10 46.86 9.47 4.03
C LEU A 10 45.83 8.65 3.24
N GLY A 11 46.30 7.76 2.35
CA GLY A 11 45.40 6.86 1.62
C GLY A 11 44.60 5.95 2.55
N LEU A 12 45.26 5.36 3.55
CA LEU A 12 44.59 4.52 4.55
C LEU A 12 43.57 5.31 5.36
N ALA A 13 43.89 6.55 5.77
CA ALA A 13 42.96 7.40 6.49
C ALA A 13 41.70 7.70 5.66
N VAL A 14 41.86 8.06 4.38
CA VAL A 14 40.72 8.30 3.47
C VAL A 14 39.89 7.01 3.31
N THR A 15 40.53 5.87 3.08
CA THR A 15 39.83 4.58 2.96
C THR A 15 39.09 4.22 4.24
N LEU A 16 39.70 4.42 5.42
CA LEU A 16 39.04 4.21 6.70
C LEU A 16 37.86 5.16 6.90
N VAL A 17 37.93 6.38 6.33
CA VAL A 17 36.79 7.31 6.36
C VAL A 17 35.61 6.76 5.56
N PHE A 18 35.85 6.38 4.31
CA PHE A 18 34.81 5.78 3.46
C PHE A 18 34.31 4.44 4.00
N LEU A 19 35.18 3.63 4.61
CA LEU A 19 34.78 2.39 5.29
C LEU A 19 33.90 2.67 6.50
N GLY A 20 34.21 3.71 7.29
CA GLY A 20 33.36 4.14 8.41
C GLY A 20 31.97 4.57 7.94
N HIS A 21 31.90 5.28 6.82
CA HIS A 21 30.65 5.65 6.16
C HIS A 21 29.88 4.42 5.63
N ALA A 22 30.54 3.53 4.89
CA ALA A 22 29.94 2.32 4.33
C ALA A 22 29.46 1.34 5.43
N ALA A 23 30.22 1.22 6.52
CA ALA A 23 29.84 0.47 7.72
C ALA A 23 28.80 1.19 8.58
N ARG A 24 28.42 2.41 8.21
CA ARG A 24 27.39 3.24 8.86
C ARG A 24 27.71 3.64 10.31
N TYR A 25 28.99 3.70 10.66
CA TYR A 25 29.41 4.30 11.95
C TYR A 25 29.12 5.81 12.00
N TYR A 26 29.12 6.46 10.83
CA TYR A 26 28.66 7.83 10.62
C TYR A 26 28.19 7.96 9.17
N GLN A 27 27.46 9.03 8.87
CA GLN A 27 26.99 9.32 7.52
C GLN A 27 27.52 10.65 7.05
N ILE A 28 28.09 10.66 5.83
CA ILE A 28 28.52 11.88 5.17
C ILE A 28 27.37 12.30 4.26
N GLY A 29 26.58 13.30 4.67
CA GLY A 29 25.35 13.69 3.97
C GLY A 29 25.56 13.98 2.47
N PHE A 30 26.70 14.56 2.10
CA PHE A 30 27.07 14.79 0.70
C PHE A 30 27.17 13.50 -0.13
N LEU A 31 27.71 12.41 0.43
CA LEU A 31 27.81 11.13 -0.28
C LEU A 31 26.43 10.50 -0.47
N ASN A 32 25.58 10.54 0.57
CA ASN A 32 24.19 10.07 0.45
C ASN A 32 23.45 10.83 -0.66
N GLN A 33 23.62 12.15 -0.73
CA GLN A 33 22.98 12.97 -1.76
C GLN A 33 23.51 12.66 -3.17
N LEU A 34 24.82 12.42 -3.29
CA LEU A 34 25.43 12.01 -4.55
C LEU A 34 24.90 10.64 -5.01
N ASP A 35 24.82 9.67 -4.10
CA ASP A 35 24.28 8.34 -4.37
C ASP A 35 22.81 8.40 -4.80
N SER A 36 21.98 9.17 -4.09
CA SER A 36 20.58 9.40 -4.46
C SER A 36 20.45 10.07 -5.83
N THR A 37 21.28 11.08 -6.12
CA THR A 37 21.27 11.77 -7.42
C THR A 37 21.69 10.83 -8.55
N LEU A 38 22.76 10.05 -8.37
CA LEU A 38 23.22 9.07 -9.35
C LEU A 38 22.19 7.96 -9.58
N TYR A 39 21.50 7.53 -8.51
CA TYR A 39 20.39 6.60 -8.61
C TYR A 39 19.26 7.17 -9.48
N ASP A 40 18.85 8.41 -9.23
CA ASP A 40 17.77 9.07 -9.97
C ASP A 40 18.13 9.24 -11.45
N VAL A 41 19.36 9.69 -11.75
CA VAL A 41 19.87 9.78 -13.12
C VAL A 41 19.84 8.41 -13.79
N ARG A 42 20.33 7.36 -13.11
CA ARG A 42 20.31 5.99 -13.65
C ARG A 42 18.86 5.57 -13.94
N LEU A 43 17.96 5.73 -12.98
CA LEU A 43 16.55 5.37 -13.12
C LEU A 43 15.91 6.09 -14.31
N GLN A 44 16.06 7.41 -14.42
CA GLN A 44 15.51 8.19 -15.53
C GLN A 44 16.07 7.79 -16.90
N LEU A 45 17.34 7.37 -16.96
CA LEU A 45 17.97 6.90 -18.19
C LEU A 45 17.55 5.47 -18.57
N THR A 46 17.24 4.61 -17.59
CA THR A 46 16.92 3.19 -17.83
C THR A 46 15.44 2.84 -17.74
N MET A 47 14.58 3.77 -17.32
CA MET A 47 13.14 3.51 -17.19
C MET A 47 12.51 3.17 -18.55
N PRO A 48 11.55 2.22 -18.62
CA PRO A 48 10.95 1.77 -19.87
C PRO A 48 10.24 2.87 -20.68
N ARG A 49 9.59 3.83 -20.01
CA ARG A 49 8.75 4.90 -20.60
C ARG A 49 7.60 4.39 -21.48
N ASP A 50 7.18 3.15 -21.27
CA ASP A 50 6.01 2.55 -21.91
C ASP A 50 4.80 2.54 -20.96
N VAL A 51 3.62 2.28 -21.51
CA VAL A 51 2.39 2.13 -20.71
C VAL A 51 2.19 0.66 -20.36
N ASP A 52 2.14 0.33 -19.07
CA ASP A 52 1.82 -1.03 -18.64
C ASP A 52 0.34 -1.30 -18.87
N LYS A 53 0.03 -2.19 -19.82
CA LYS A 53 -1.35 -2.51 -20.20
C LYS A 53 -2.02 -3.47 -19.23
N ARG A 54 -1.33 -4.02 -18.24
CA ARG A 54 -1.89 -4.98 -17.27
C ARG A 54 -2.57 -4.27 -16.10
N VAL A 55 -2.10 -3.06 -15.78
CA VAL A 55 -2.57 -2.24 -14.66
C VAL A 55 -3.39 -1.08 -15.20
N VAL A 56 -4.47 -0.75 -14.50
CA VAL A 56 -5.34 0.39 -14.79
C VAL A 56 -5.61 1.16 -13.49
N ILE A 57 -5.57 2.48 -13.57
CA ILE A 57 -5.93 3.35 -12.46
C ILE A 57 -7.36 3.82 -12.68
N LEU A 58 -8.23 3.46 -11.74
CA LEU A 58 -9.60 3.90 -11.65
C LEU A 58 -9.63 5.15 -10.77
N ASP A 59 -9.76 6.29 -11.42
CA ASP A 59 -9.40 7.57 -10.83
C ASP A 59 -10.61 8.27 -10.20
N ILE A 60 -10.44 8.71 -8.96
CA ILE A 60 -11.28 9.72 -8.32
C ILE A 60 -10.74 11.09 -8.78
N ASP A 61 -11.06 11.42 -10.02
CA ASP A 61 -10.68 12.68 -10.66
C ASP A 61 -11.74 13.78 -10.46
N GLU A 62 -11.43 15.02 -10.86
CA GLU A 62 -12.37 16.15 -10.80
C GLU A 62 -13.68 15.85 -11.54
N LYS A 63 -13.62 15.11 -12.65
CA LYS A 63 -14.81 14.65 -13.38
C LYS A 63 -15.67 13.71 -12.54
N SER A 64 -15.05 12.78 -11.82
CA SER A 64 -15.76 11.89 -10.90
C SER A 64 -16.39 12.66 -9.75
N LEU A 65 -15.70 13.64 -9.17
CA LEU A 65 -16.24 14.49 -8.12
C LEU A 65 -17.42 15.36 -8.61
N GLU A 66 -17.34 15.89 -9.83
CA GLU A 66 -18.42 16.67 -10.44
C GLU A 66 -19.66 15.80 -10.70
N ARG A 67 -19.47 14.56 -11.16
CA ARG A 67 -20.56 13.68 -11.62
C ARG A 67 -21.18 12.82 -10.53
N LEU A 68 -20.35 12.30 -9.62
CA LEU A 68 -20.74 11.34 -8.59
C LEU A 68 -20.90 12.01 -7.21
N GLY A 69 -20.53 13.28 -7.10
CA GLY A 69 -20.59 14.07 -5.86
C GLY A 69 -19.26 14.08 -5.10
N HIS A 70 -19.28 14.77 -3.96
CA HIS A 70 -18.08 14.95 -3.14
C HIS A 70 -17.63 13.64 -2.48
N TRP A 71 -16.31 13.44 -2.43
CA TRP A 71 -15.70 12.38 -1.65
C TRP A 71 -15.76 12.71 -0.14
N PRO A 72 -15.92 11.73 0.76
CA PRO A 72 -16.13 10.30 0.50
C PRO A 72 -17.52 9.97 -0.05
N TRP A 73 -17.58 9.10 -1.05
CA TRP A 73 -18.83 8.61 -1.60
C TRP A 73 -19.52 7.60 -0.69
N SER A 74 -20.85 7.50 -0.82
CA SER A 74 -21.64 6.44 -0.18
C SER A 74 -21.11 5.05 -0.54
N ARG A 75 -21.09 4.14 0.43
CA ARG A 75 -20.67 2.74 0.28
C ARG A 75 -21.58 1.96 -0.65
N ASP A 76 -22.84 2.38 -0.80
CA ASP A 76 -23.75 1.86 -1.82
C ASP A 76 -23.28 2.18 -3.26
N LEU A 77 -22.84 3.41 -3.53
CA LEU A 77 -22.20 3.75 -4.82
C LEU A 77 -20.92 2.94 -5.05
N ILE A 78 -20.06 2.83 -4.05
CA ILE A 78 -18.82 2.03 -4.17
C ILE A 78 -19.16 0.55 -4.41
N ALA A 79 -20.15 -0.01 -3.71
CA ALA A 79 -20.62 -1.38 -3.90
C ALA A 79 -21.12 -1.64 -5.33
N ARG A 80 -21.89 -0.71 -5.90
CA ARG A 80 -22.33 -0.77 -7.30
C ARG A 80 -21.16 -0.74 -8.28
N LEU A 81 -20.23 0.20 -8.09
CA LEU A 81 -19.02 0.31 -8.92
C LEU A 81 -18.22 -0.99 -8.90
N ILE A 82 -17.96 -1.56 -7.71
CA ILE A 82 -17.25 -2.83 -7.57
C ILE A 82 -17.98 -3.98 -8.25
N THR A 83 -19.30 -4.07 -8.06
CA THR A 83 -20.13 -5.08 -8.70
C THR A 83 -20.03 -4.98 -10.22
N LYS A 84 -20.12 -3.76 -10.77
CA LYS A 84 -19.96 -3.51 -12.21
C LYS A 84 -18.56 -3.92 -12.71
N LEU A 85 -17.52 -3.55 -11.97
CA LEU A 85 -16.13 -3.85 -12.33
C LEU A 85 -15.86 -5.36 -12.42
N PHE A 86 -16.40 -6.16 -11.49
CA PHE A 86 -16.23 -7.61 -11.54
C PHE A 86 -17.20 -8.30 -12.49
N ASP A 87 -18.49 -7.93 -12.45
CA ASP A 87 -19.54 -8.71 -13.10
C ASP A 87 -19.74 -8.33 -14.57
N GLU A 88 -19.54 -7.05 -14.93
CA GLU A 88 -19.66 -6.58 -16.32
C GLU A 88 -18.28 -6.46 -16.99
N TYR A 89 -17.31 -5.88 -16.29
CA TYR A 89 -15.99 -5.60 -16.86
C TYR A 89 -14.97 -6.72 -16.65
N HIS A 90 -15.22 -7.64 -15.71
CA HIS A 90 -14.34 -8.77 -15.40
C HIS A 90 -12.89 -8.37 -15.08
N VAL A 91 -12.71 -7.36 -14.23
CA VAL A 91 -11.39 -7.04 -13.68
C VAL A 91 -10.83 -8.23 -12.88
N ALA A 92 -9.51 -8.40 -12.88
CA ALA A 92 -8.87 -9.52 -12.20
C ALA A 92 -8.71 -9.28 -10.69
N LEU A 93 -8.43 -8.04 -10.29
CA LEU A 93 -8.17 -7.65 -8.91
C LEU A 93 -8.44 -6.15 -8.74
N ILE A 94 -8.91 -5.73 -7.57
CA ILE A 94 -9.04 -4.30 -7.21
C ILE A 94 -8.25 -4.02 -5.93
N GLY A 95 -7.31 -3.07 -5.99
CA GLY A 95 -6.66 -2.49 -4.82
C GLY A 95 -7.21 -1.09 -4.54
N PHE A 96 -7.41 -0.74 -3.28
CA PHE A 96 -7.81 0.60 -2.87
C PHE A 96 -6.64 1.35 -2.24
N ASP A 97 -6.21 2.44 -2.88
CA ASP A 97 -5.31 3.44 -2.32
C ASP A 97 -6.08 4.52 -1.55
N VAL A 98 -7.09 4.05 -0.81
CA VAL A 98 -7.93 4.80 0.12
C VAL A 98 -8.38 3.84 1.20
N PHE A 99 -8.77 4.36 2.36
CA PHE A 99 -9.19 3.55 3.50
C PHE A 99 -10.54 4.01 4.07
N PHE A 100 -11.22 3.08 4.72
CA PHE A 100 -12.62 3.23 5.13
C PHE A 100 -12.76 3.09 6.64
N SER A 101 -12.25 4.06 7.39
CA SER A 101 -12.17 4.04 8.85
C SER A 101 -13.45 4.43 9.58
N GLU A 102 -14.35 5.14 8.89
CA GLU A 102 -15.60 5.66 9.44
C GLU A 102 -16.82 5.00 8.80
N ARG A 103 -17.89 4.92 9.59
CA ARG A 103 -19.20 4.41 9.15
C ARG A 103 -19.81 5.31 8.09
N ASP A 104 -20.51 4.69 7.15
CA ASP A 104 -21.32 5.42 6.20
C ASP A 104 -22.68 5.79 6.79
N ASP A 105 -22.89 7.09 6.99
CA ASP A 105 -24.15 7.66 7.48
C ASP A 105 -25.04 8.24 6.34
N THR A 106 -24.63 8.14 5.07
CA THR A 106 -25.32 8.78 3.92
C THR A 106 -26.73 8.27 3.66
N SER A 107 -27.05 7.05 4.11
CA SER A 107 -28.40 6.46 3.99
C SER A 107 -29.42 7.05 4.97
N GLY A 108 -28.97 7.87 5.93
CA GLY A 108 -29.79 8.33 7.05
C GLY A 108 -29.99 7.27 8.15
N ILE A 109 -29.23 6.16 8.11
CA ILE A 109 -29.34 5.06 9.08
C ILE A 109 -29.19 5.54 10.53
N LYS A 110 -28.32 6.51 10.80
CA LYS A 110 -28.15 7.09 12.14
C LYS A 110 -29.40 7.80 12.65
N THR A 111 -30.10 8.52 11.79
CA THR A 111 -31.38 9.17 12.14
C THR A 111 -32.45 8.11 12.38
N LEU A 112 -32.50 7.08 11.54
CA LEU A 112 -33.44 5.97 11.71
C LEU A 112 -33.19 5.19 13.02
N ASP A 113 -31.93 4.88 13.34
CA ASP A 113 -31.50 4.25 14.59
C ASP A 113 -31.83 5.16 15.81
N GLY A 114 -31.68 6.48 15.66
CA GLY A 114 -32.10 7.45 16.68
C GLY A 114 -33.61 7.45 16.92
N LEU A 115 -34.41 7.44 15.85
CA LEU A 115 -35.87 7.40 15.94
C LEU A 115 -36.38 6.09 16.57
N SER A 116 -35.74 4.95 16.27
CA SER A 116 -36.10 3.64 16.83
C SER A 116 -35.80 3.53 18.33
N THR A 117 -34.84 4.30 18.83
CA THR A 117 -34.44 4.29 20.24
C THR A 117 -35.08 5.39 21.08
N THR A 118 -35.65 6.42 20.45
CA THR A 118 -36.26 7.57 21.11
C THR A 118 -37.77 7.67 20.83
N ALA A 119 -38.18 8.49 19.86
CA ALA A 119 -39.57 8.88 19.60
C ALA A 119 -40.52 7.69 19.29
N PHE A 120 -39.99 6.61 18.71
CA PHE A 120 -40.76 5.45 18.30
C PHE A 120 -40.33 4.14 18.99
N LYS A 121 -39.64 4.24 20.13
CA LYS A 121 -39.18 3.07 20.91
C LYS A 121 -40.30 2.08 21.21
N ASP A 122 -41.43 2.59 21.71
CA ASP A 122 -42.56 1.77 22.16
C ASP A 122 -43.66 1.61 21.09
N ASN A 123 -43.40 2.02 19.83
CA ASN A 123 -44.36 1.86 18.73
C ASN A 123 -44.10 0.55 17.96
N PRO A 124 -44.95 -0.49 18.10
CA PRO A 124 -44.68 -1.80 17.50
C PRO A 124 -44.66 -1.78 15.97
N ALA A 125 -45.49 -0.96 15.33
CA ALA A 125 -45.54 -0.85 13.87
C ALA A 125 -44.25 -0.24 13.31
N PHE A 126 -43.74 0.80 13.97
CA PHE A 126 -42.44 1.38 13.62
C PHE A 126 -41.31 0.38 13.84
N GLN A 127 -41.28 -0.32 14.99
CA GLN A 127 -40.22 -1.30 15.27
C GLN A 127 -40.17 -2.45 14.27
N ASN A 128 -41.32 -2.91 13.79
CA ASN A 128 -41.38 -3.93 12.73
C ASN A 128 -40.83 -3.38 11.41
N THR A 129 -41.28 -2.19 11.00
CA THR A 129 -40.79 -1.53 9.77
C THR A 129 -39.29 -1.23 9.85
N TYR A 130 -38.80 -0.80 11.01
CA TYR A 130 -37.39 -0.55 11.27
C TYR A 130 -36.55 -1.81 11.08
N LYS A 131 -36.98 -2.97 11.61
CA LYS A 131 -36.28 -4.24 11.41
C LYS A 131 -36.19 -4.64 9.94
N GLU A 132 -37.18 -4.28 9.12
CA GLU A 132 -37.19 -4.55 7.68
C GLU A 132 -36.35 -3.55 6.87
N LEU A 133 -36.35 -2.27 7.24
CA LEU A 133 -35.67 -1.20 6.52
C LEU A 133 -34.20 -1.05 6.89
N ARG A 134 -33.85 -1.20 8.17
CA ARG A 134 -32.51 -0.94 8.67
C ARG A 134 -31.42 -1.70 7.89
N PRO A 135 -31.55 -3.00 7.59
CA PRO A 135 -30.54 -3.72 6.81
C PRO A 135 -30.34 -3.16 5.39
N LYS A 136 -31.39 -2.62 4.76
CA LYS A 136 -31.33 -2.03 3.41
C LYS A 136 -30.62 -0.67 3.37
N LEU A 137 -30.45 -0.04 4.54
CA LEU A 137 -29.76 1.23 4.70
C LEU A 137 -28.35 1.05 5.29
N ASP A 138 -27.95 -0.19 5.58
CA ASP A 138 -26.60 -0.50 6.06
C ASP A 138 -25.66 -0.61 4.85
N PHE A 139 -25.22 0.55 4.36
CA PHE A 139 -24.39 0.62 3.17
C PHE A 139 -22.97 0.09 3.40
N ASP A 140 -22.48 0.10 4.65
CA ASP A 140 -21.24 -0.58 5.03
C ASP A 140 -21.38 -2.10 4.80
N GLN A 141 -22.51 -2.70 5.20
CA GLN A 141 -22.79 -4.12 4.93
C GLN A 141 -22.96 -4.38 3.43
N THR A 142 -23.62 -3.48 2.71
CA THR A 142 -23.80 -3.60 1.24
C THR A 142 -22.44 -3.63 0.53
N PHE A 143 -21.50 -2.77 0.94
CA PHE A 143 -20.15 -2.79 0.41
C PHE A 143 -19.36 -4.03 0.84
N ALA A 144 -19.48 -4.46 2.09
CA ALA A 144 -18.87 -5.69 2.57
C ALA A 144 -19.30 -6.90 1.72
N ASP A 145 -20.60 -7.02 1.44
CA ASP A 145 -21.16 -8.09 0.61
C ASP A 145 -20.64 -8.00 -0.84
N ALA A 146 -20.46 -6.78 -1.38
CA ALA A 146 -19.95 -6.56 -2.72
C ALA A 146 -18.45 -6.88 -2.89
N ILE A 147 -17.66 -6.92 -1.82
CA ILE A 147 -16.23 -7.29 -1.87
C ILE A 147 -15.97 -8.72 -1.38
N LYS A 148 -16.94 -9.32 -0.71
CA LYS A 148 -16.84 -10.68 -0.16
C LYS A 148 -16.53 -11.69 -1.26
N GLU A 149 -15.55 -12.56 -0.99
CA GLU A 149 -15.09 -13.61 -1.92
C GLU A 149 -14.59 -13.10 -3.28
N ARG A 150 -14.35 -11.79 -3.40
CA ARG A 150 -13.72 -11.15 -4.57
C ARG A 150 -12.29 -10.74 -4.25
N PRO A 151 -11.39 -10.69 -5.24
CA PRO A 151 -10.00 -10.27 -5.06
C PRO A 151 -9.91 -8.76 -4.87
N VAL A 152 -10.34 -8.30 -3.70
CA VAL A 152 -10.30 -6.90 -3.28
C VAL A 152 -9.32 -6.76 -2.14
N VAL A 153 -8.34 -5.86 -2.31
CA VAL A 153 -7.35 -5.51 -1.29
C VAL A 153 -7.61 -4.09 -0.83
N LEU A 154 -7.82 -3.90 0.48
CA LEU A 154 -8.06 -2.58 1.05
C LEU A 154 -6.75 -1.90 1.47
N GLY A 155 -6.70 -0.58 1.34
CA GLY A 155 -5.64 0.25 1.91
C GLY A 155 -5.87 0.53 3.39
N TYR A 156 -4.80 0.84 4.12
CA TYR A 156 -4.82 1.46 5.44
C TYR A 156 -3.50 2.20 5.69
N THR A 157 -3.38 2.97 6.77
CA THR A 157 -2.14 3.71 7.07
C THR A 157 -1.75 3.59 8.53
N PHE A 158 -0.45 3.62 8.80
CA PHE A 158 0.08 3.80 10.15
C PHE A 158 0.35 5.28 10.44
N SER A 159 0.27 5.66 11.72
CA SER A 159 0.38 7.06 12.14
C SER A 159 1.27 7.24 13.35
N ASP A 160 2.06 8.32 13.35
CA ASP A 160 2.76 8.83 14.51
C ASP A 160 2.24 10.23 14.88
N GLU A 161 1.09 10.27 15.56
CA GLU A 161 0.55 11.53 16.09
C GLU A 161 1.21 11.88 17.43
N LYS A 162 1.74 13.12 17.52
CA LYS A 162 2.33 13.67 18.75
C LYS A 162 1.32 13.84 19.90
N GLU A 163 0.01 13.85 19.60
CA GLU A 163 -1.08 14.05 20.57
C GLU A 163 -1.77 12.75 21.00
N GLY A 164 -1.11 11.60 20.80
CA GLY A 164 -1.58 10.29 21.20
C GLY A 164 -1.92 9.44 19.98
N ALA A 165 -1.39 8.22 19.97
CA ALA A 165 -1.67 7.26 18.92
C ALA A 165 -3.17 6.97 18.82
N LYS A 166 -3.77 7.28 17.67
CA LYS A 166 -5.12 6.83 17.33
C LYS A 166 -5.01 5.44 16.74
N GLU A 167 -5.73 4.49 17.31
CA GLU A 167 -5.99 3.17 16.74
C GLU A 167 -7.45 3.17 16.32
N LEU A 168 -7.71 3.46 15.05
CA LEU A 168 -9.06 3.57 14.49
C LEU A 168 -9.31 2.44 13.48
N GLY A 169 -10.49 1.82 13.56
CA GLY A 169 -10.85 0.72 12.67
C GLY A 169 -10.21 -0.61 13.07
N SER A 170 -9.83 -1.42 12.09
CA SER A 170 -9.25 -2.75 12.27
C SER A 170 -8.13 -2.96 11.26
N LEU A 171 -7.04 -3.58 11.71
CA LEU A 171 -5.94 -4.05 10.86
C LEU A 171 -6.24 -5.45 10.31
N PRO A 172 -5.63 -5.83 9.17
CA PRO A 172 -5.63 -7.21 8.71
C PRO A 172 -4.89 -8.13 9.69
N THR A 173 -4.99 -9.44 9.45
CA THR A 173 -4.08 -10.38 10.12
C THR A 173 -2.65 -10.05 9.70
N PRO A 174 -1.69 -9.94 10.63
CA PRO A 174 -0.31 -9.62 10.27
C PRO A 174 0.28 -10.70 9.36
N VAL A 175 1.03 -10.27 8.34
CA VAL A 175 1.68 -11.19 7.40
C VAL A 175 2.70 -12.09 8.09
N MET A 176 3.33 -11.58 9.16
CA MET A 176 4.16 -12.38 10.06
C MET A 176 3.84 -12.05 11.53
N PRO A 177 3.68 -13.07 12.39
CA PRO A 177 3.29 -12.86 13.78
C PRO A 177 4.43 -12.26 14.61
N ALA A 178 4.07 -11.80 15.81
CA ALA A 178 5.06 -11.28 16.75
C ALA A 178 6.12 -12.31 17.12
N GLY A 179 7.37 -11.85 17.19
CA GLY A 179 8.52 -12.71 17.50
C GLY A 179 9.16 -13.41 16.29
N THR A 180 8.64 -13.22 15.06
CA THR A 180 9.22 -13.80 13.84
C THR A 180 10.72 -13.49 13.68
N PHE A 181 11.15 -12.28 14.07
CA PHE A 181 12.55 -11.85 13.98
C PHE A 181 13.28 -11.84 15.32
N ARG A 182 12.81 -12.59 16.33
CA ARG A 182 13.45 -12.64 17.66
C ARG A 182 14.93 -13.02 17.53
N GLY A 183 15.79 -12.20 18.14
CA GLY A 183 17.25 -12.40 18.10
C GLY A 183 17.96 -11.83 16.87
N ARG A 184 17.23 -11.11 15.99
CA ARG A 184 17.78 -10.36 14.86
C ARG A 184 17.42 -8.87 15.00
N PRO A 185 18.39 -7.94 15.09
CA PRO A 185 18.14 -6.51 15.21
C PRO A 185 17.87 -5.89 13.83
N ILE A 186 16.73 -6.22 13.23
CA ILE A 186 16.31 -5.62 11.96
C ILE A 186 15.59 -4.30 12.28
N PRO A 187 16.04 -3.16 11.74
CA PRO A 187 15.44 -1.86 12.04
C PRO A 187 14.21 -1.62 11.15
N PHE A 188 13.12 -2.34 11.44
CA PHE A 188 11.82 -2.10 10.81
C PHE A 188 11.36 -0.67 11.09
N ILE A 189 10.59 -0.11 10.15
CA ILE A 189 9.83 1.10 10.41
C ILE A 189 8.72 0.72 11.40
N THR A 190 8.57 1.51 12.44
CA THR A 190 7.58 1.33 13.50
C THR A 190 6.73 2.56 13.66
N TYR A 191 5.48 2.38 14.05
CA TYR A 191 4.56 3.47 14.35
C TYR A 191 3.87 3.26 15.70
N SER A 192 3.26 4.32 16.20
CA SER A 192 2.55 4.35 17.48
C SER A 192 1.06 4.09 17.35
N GLY A 193 0.43 4.39 16.20
CA GLY A 193 -0.99 4.14 15.92
C GLY A 193 -1.28 3.76 14.47
N TYR A 194 -2.57 3.62 14.12
CA TYR A 194 -3.02 3.29 12.77
C TYR A 194 -4.45 3.79 12.50
N ILE A 195 -4.74 3.99 11.21
CA ILE A 195 -6.08 4.22 10.69
C ILE A 195 -6.38 3.08 9.70
N GLY A 196 -7.17 2.12 10.17
CA GLY A 196 -7.60 0.93 9.46
C GLY A 196 -9.00 1.03 8.88
N ASN A 197 -9.49 -0.08 8.36
CA ASN A 197 -10.84 -0.17 7.81
C ASN A 197 -11.86 -0.56 8.89
N LEU A 198 -13.15 -0.28 8.67
CA LEU A 198 -14.21 -0.87 9.49
C LEU A 198 -14.07 -2.39 9.50
N GLY A 199 -14.25 -3.01 10.67
CA GLY A 199 -14.07 -4.46 10.82
C GLY A 199 -14.92 -5.30 9.86
N VAL A 200 -16.14 -4.86 9.54
CA VAL A 200 -17.02 -5.54 8.57
C VAL A 200 -16.43 -5.56 7.15
N LEU A 201 -15.75 -4.49 6.75
CA LEU A 201 -15.07 -4.38 5.46
C LEU A 201 -13.76 -5.16 5.48
N GLN A 202 -12.95 -4.98 6.52
CA GLN A 202 -11.66 -5.66 6.69
C GLN A 202 -11.79 -7.19 6.68
N ASN A 203 -12.85 -7.72 7.29
CA ASN A 203 -13.11 -9.15 7.35
C ASN A 203 -13.73 -9.72 6.05
N SER A 204 -14.25 -8.87 5.17
CA SER A 204 -14.87 -9.28 3.90
C SER A 204 -13.93 -9.17 2.71
N ALA A 205 -12.93 -8.30 2.78
CA ALA A 205 -11.88 -8.17 1.77
C ALA A 205 -10.99 -9.43 1.69
N ALA A 206 -10.33 -9.62 0.55
CA ALA A 206 -9.37 -10.71 0.37
C ALA A 206 -8.12 -10.50 1.24
N ASP A 207 -7.65 -9.25 1.33
CA ASP A 207 -6.58 -8.83 2.23
C ASP A 207 -6.60 -7.31 2.44
N ALA A 208 -5.65 -6.78 3.20
CA ALA A 208 -5.35 -5.35 3.24
C ALA A 208 -3.85 -5.11 3.37
N GLY A 209 -3.37 -3.99 2.81
CA GLY A 209 -1.97 -3.58 2.95
C GLY A 209 -1.85 -2.08 3.19
N HIS A 210 -0.76 -1.66 3.84
CA HIS A 210 -0.58 -0.26 4.18
C HIS A 210 -0.16 0.58 2.95
N VAL A 211 -0.62 1.82 2.89
CA VAL A 211 -0.28 2.79 1.82
C VAL A 211 0.88 3.71 2.23
N ASP A 212 1.52 3.42 3.36
CA ASP A 212 2.57 4.29 3.89
C ASP A 212 3.77 4.40 2.94
N MET A 213 4.17 5.65 2.71
CA MET A 213 5.36 6.01 1.94
C MET A 213 6.32 6.75 2.86
N VAL A 214 7.60 6.38 2.80
CA VAL A 214 8.65 7.05 3.56
C VAL A 214 9.59 7.72 2.57
N PRO A 215 9.53 9.06 2.44
CA PRO A 215 10.51 9.79 1.67
C PRO A 215 11.93 9.55 2.19
N ASP A 216 12.91 9.60 1.30
CA ASP A 216 14.31 9.69 1.70
C ASP A 216 14.59 11.08 2.34
N ASP A 217 15.80 11.29 2.87
CA ASP A 217 16.18 12.50 3.60
C ASP A 217 15.99 13.82 2.82
N ASP A 218 15.94 13.74 1.48
CA ASP A 218 15.70 14.86 0.56
C ASP A 218 14.22 15.07 0.21
N GLY A 219 13.31 14.31 0.81
CA GLY A 219 11.87 14.38 0.59
C GLY A 219 11.38 13.65 -0.66
N ILE A 220 12.25 12.93 -1.37
CA ILE A 220 11.89 12.18 -2.58
C ILE A 220 11.48 10.74 -2.22
N VAL A 221 10.33 10.30 -2.74
CA VAL A 221 9.84 8.93 -2.57
C VAL A 221 10.55 8.01 -3.56
N ARG A 222 11.57 7.29 -3.11
CA ARG A 222 12.30 6.29 -3.92
C ARG A 222 11.94 4.85 -3.57
N ARG A 223 11.34 4.66 -2.38
CA ARG A 223 11.15 3.35 -1.77
C ARG A 223 9.78 3.23 -1.14
N VAL A 224 9.28 2.00 -1.10
CA VAL A 224 8.10 1.61 -0.32
C VAL A 224 8.54 0.66 0.78
N PRO A 225 8.21 0.92 2.06
CA PRO A 225 8.39 -0.07 3.11
C PRO A 225 7.56 -1.30 2.78
N MET A 226 8.19 -2.45 2.57
CA MET A 226 7.45 -3.67 2.23
C MET A 226 6.80 -4.28 3.46
N ILE A 227 7.43 -4.08 4.63
CA ILE A 227 6.96 -4.55 5.94
C ILE A 227 7.15 -3.43 6.96
N VAL A 228 6.11 -3.19 7.74
CA VAL A 228 6.09 -2.30 8.91
C VAL A 228 5.88 -3.15 10.17
N GLU A 229 6.57 -2.80 11.25
CA GLU A 229 6.35 -3.41 12.57
C GLU A 229 5.39 -2.56 13.41
N PHE A 230 4.34 -3.19 13.93
CA PHE A 230 3.43 -2.57 14.89
C PHE A 230 3.13 -3.53 16.03
N LYS A 231 3.42 -3.08 17.26
CA LYS A 231 3.28 -3.89 18.50
C LYS A 231 3.94 -5.28 18.39
N GLY A 232 5.10 -5.34 17.73
CA GLY A 232 5.90 -6.56 17.54
C GLY A 232 5.44 -7.48 16.41
N ALA A 233 4.26 -7.26 15.82
CA ALA A 233 3.77 -7.98 14.64
C ALA A 233 4.07 -7.21 13.35
N TYR A 234 4.04 -7.89 12.21
CA TYR A 234 4.53 -7.37 10.94
C TYR A 234 3.43 -7.31 9.90
N TYR A 235 3.36 -6.17 9.22
CA TYR A 235 2.26 -5.79 8.34
C TYR A 235 2.82 -5.36 7.00
N GLU A 236 2.15 -5.74 5.91
CA GLU A 236 2.69 -5.55 4.56
C GLU A 236 2.11 -4.33 3.84
N SER A 237 2.86 -3.84 2.86
CA SER A 237 2.40 -2.79 1.95
C SER A 237 1.22 -3.23 1.08
N LEU A 238 0.42 -2.28 0.61
CA LEU A 238 -0.66 -2.49 -0.36
C LEU A 238 -0.17 -3.27 -1.60
N SER A 239 0.98 -2.87 -2.13
CA SER A 239 1.62 -3.52 -3.29
C SER A 239 1.92 -5.01 -3.05
N LEU A 240 2.38 -5.36 -1.84
CA LEU A 240 2.67 -6.75 -1.48
C LEU A 240 1.39 -7.57 -1.29
N ALA A 241 0.38 -7.03 -0.61
CA ALA A 241 -0.92 -7.67 -0.44
C ALA A 241 -1.61 -7.93 -1.79
N MET A 242 -1.54 -6.97 -2.73
CA MET A 242 -2.03 -7.13 -4.09
C MET A 242 -1.27 -8.21 -4.86
N LEU A 243 0.06 -8.23 -4.78
CA LEU A 243 0.87 -9.28 -5.40
C LEU A 243 0.49 -10.66 -4.86
N ARG A 244 0.33 -10.80 -3.53
CA ARG A 244 -0.06 -12.06 -2.89
C ARG A 244 -1.46 -12.50 -3.31
N THR A 245 -2.41 -11.58 -3.38
CA THR A 245 -3.77 -11.87 -3.87
C THR A 245 -3.75 -12.31 -5.33
N LEU A 246 -2.98 -11.65 -6.19
CA LEU A 246 -2.83 -12.03 -7.60
C LEU A 246 -2.21 -13.43 -7.75
N VAL A 247 -1.17 -13.74 -6.96
CA VAL A 247 -0.56 -15.07 -6.92
C VAL A 247 -1.56 -16.11 -6.40
N ALA A 248 -2.40 -15.76 -5.43
CA ALA A 248 -3.44 -16.65 -4.91
C ALA A 248 -4.50 -16.99 -5.97
N LEU A 249 -4.85 -16.03 -6.83
CA LEU A 249 -5.77 -16.26 -7.95
C LEU A 249 -5.23 -17.28 -8.97
N ASP A 250 -3.93 -17.26 -9.27
CA ASP A 250 -3.30 -18.21 -10.19
C ASP A 250 -3.04 -19.59 -9.55
N SER A 251 -2.67 -19.59 -8.27
CA SER A 251 -2.23 -20.80 -7.56
C SER A 251 -3.33 -21.54 -6.80
N GLY A 252 -4.44 -20.87 -6.47
CA GLY A 252 -5.50 -21.39 -5.61
C GLY A 252 -5.15 -21.41 -4.11
N ALA A 253 -3.99 -20.88 -3.71
CA ALA A 253 -3.56 -20.84 -2.32
C ALA A 253 -2.93 -19.50 -1.98
N TYR A 254 -3.28 -18.93 -0.83
CA TYR A 254 -2.73 -17.65 -0.41
C TYR A 254 -1.25 -17.79 -0.02
N PRO A 255 -0.31 -17.11 -0.70
CA PRO A 255 1.12 -17.35 -0.50
C PRO A 255 1.60 -16.77 0.83
N LYS A 256 2.57 -17.46 1.43
CA LYS A 256 3.30 -16.97 2.61
C LYS A 256 4.41 -16.02 2.18
N VAL A 257 4.65 -15.00 2.99
CA VAL A 257 5.86 -14.18 2.91
C VAL A 257 6.85 -14.69 3.94
N VAL A 258 8.05 -15.05 3.49
CA VAL A 258 9.12 -15.52 4.38
C VAL A 258 10.36 -14.63 4.25
N PRO A 259 11.07 -14.38 5.36
CA PRO A 259 12.28 -13.59 5.32
C PRO A 259 13.46 -14.35 4.71
N GLY A 260 14.19 -13.70 3.81
CA GLY A 260 15.40 -14.18 3.17
C GLY A 260 16.66 -13.50 3.70
N TYR A 261 17.65 -14.29 4.08
CA TYR A 261 18.92 -13.82 4.64
C TYR A 261 20.07 -14.16 3.72
N ALA A 262 21.16 -13.39 3.76
CA ALA A 262 22.35 -13.67 2.96
C ALA A 262 22.87 -15.11 3.20
N GLU A 263 23.16 -15.83 2.12
CA GLU A 263 23.80 -17.16 2.21
C GLU A 263 25.22 -17.02 2.77
N GLU A 264 25.59 -17.87 3.74
CA GLU A 264 26.97 -17.95 4.28
C GLU A 264 27.92 -18.57 3.25
N LYS A 265 28.22 -17.87 2.14
CA LYS A 265 29.04 -18.42 1.05
C LYS A 265 30.53 -18.17 1.16
N TYR A 266 30.98 -17.21 1.97
CA TYR A 266 32.41 -16.89 2.10
C TYR A 266 32.83 -16.62 3.55
N GLY A 267 33.69 -17.51 4.07
CA GLY A 267 34.29 -17.40 5.40
C GLY A 267 35.07 -16.10 5.61
N PHE A 268 35.22 -15.76 6.89
CA PHE A 268 35.85 -14.58 7.52
C PHE A 268 34.92 -13.44 7.94
N ALA A 269 33.77 -13.17 7.28
CA ALA A 269 32.87 -12.05 7.64
C ALA A 269 31.41 -12.44 7.99
N SER A 270 30.99 -13.69 7.74
CA SER A 270 29.56 -14.08 7.79
C SER A 270 29.04 -14.59 9.14
N ARG A 271 29.88 -14.78 10.16
CA ARG A 271 29.43 -15.22 11.50
C ARG A 271 28.78 -14.06 12.26
N GLY A 272 27.57 -13.68 11.87
CA GLY A 272 26.79 -12.63 12.54
C GLY A 272 26.03 -11.68 11.63
N TYR A 273 26.06 -11.84 10.31
CA TYR A 273 25.22 -11.03 9.43
C TYR A 273 23.76 -11.46 9.58
N GLN A 274 22.97 -10.62 10.25
CA GLN A 274 21.57 -10.89 10.57
C GLN A 274 20.60 -10.07 9.71
N GLY A 275 21.12 -9.33 8.73
CA GLY A 275 20.34 -8.48 7.82
C GLY A 275 19.37 -9.30 6.96
N LEU A 276 18.15 -8.77 6.86
CA LEU A 276 17.16 -9.24 5.90
C LEU A 276 17.53 -8.69 4.52
N GLU A 277 17.70 -9.56 3.53
CA GLU A 277 18.14 -9.19 2.17
C GLU A 277 16.98 -9.20 1.17
N TRP A 278 16.01 -10.09 1.37
CA TRP A 278 14.82 -10.15 0.56
C TRP A 278 13.63 -10.67 1.34
N LEU A 279 12.43 -10.37 0.85
CA LEU A 279 11.20 -11.07 1.19
C LEU A 279 10.92 -12.09 0.09
N GLU A 280 10.58 -13.31 0.46
CA GLU A 280 10.22 -14.35 -0.50
C GLU A 280 8.72 -14.67 -0.40
N VAL A 281 8.00 -14.43 -1.49
CA VAL A 281 6.60 -14.82 -1.65
C VAL A 281 6.59 -16.25 -2.21
N GLN A 282 6.17 -17.20 -1.38
CA GLN A 282 6.13 -18.62 -1.72
C GLN A 282 4.86 -18.92 -2.53
N ALA A 283 4.91 -18.71 -3.84
CA ALA A 283 3.82 -19.12 -4.73
C ALA A 283 3.74 -20.66 -4.84
N ALA A 284 2.57 -21.19 -5.21
CA ALA A 284 2.47 -22.61 -5.53
C ALA A 284 3.28 -22.96 -6.79
N LYS A 285 3.53 -24.26 -6.98
CA LYS A 285 4.25 -24.83 -8.14
C LYS A 285 5.73 -24.42 -8.25
N GLY A 286 6.34 -23.92 -7.16
CA GLY A 286 7.79 -23.68 -7.08
C GLY A 286 8.27 -22.35 -7.67
N HIS A 287 7.36 -21.44 -8.01
CA HIS A 287 7.69 -20.10 -8.51
C HIS A 287 7.82 -19.10 -7.35
N ASN A 288 8.89 -19.19 -6.57
CA ASN A 288 9.11 -18.24 -5.48
C ASN A 288 9.54 -16.87 -6.04
N LEU A 289 8.85 -15.81 -5.63
CA LEU A 289 9.21 -14.44 -5.99
C LEU A 289 10.06 -13.83 -4.88
N ARG A 290 11.27 -13.37 -5.21
CA ARG A 290 12.15 -12.69 -4.26
C ARG A 290 12.11 -11.19 -4.50
N ILE A 291 11.75 -10.46 -3.46
CA ILE A 291 11.68 -8.99 -3.46
C ILE A 291 12.87 -8.50 -2.64
N PRO A 292 13.91 -7.93 -3.26
CA PRO A 292 15.05 -7.40 -2.52
C PRO A 292 14.61 -6.22 -1.65
N VAL A 293 15.15 -6.15 -0.44
CA VAL A 293 14.86 -5.09 0.51
C VAL A 293 16.13 -4.45 1.03
N ASP A 294 16.02 -3.19 1.44
CA ASP A 294 17.07 -2.50 2.16
C ASP A 294 17.04 -2.83 3.66
N ASN A 295 17.89 -2.17 4.42
CA ASN A 295 18.00 -2.38 5.86
C ASN A 295 16.75 -2.00 6.66
N ARG A 296 15.83 -1.19 6.11
CA ARG A 296 14.54 -0.85 6.72
C ARG A 296 13.40 -1.71 6.19
N VAL A 297 13.74 -2.77 5.45
CA VAL A 297 12.78 -3.66 4.80
C VAL A 297 11.93 -2.93 3.75
N ALA A 298 12.51 -1.90 3.13
CA ALA A 298 11.90 -1.17 2.02
C ALA A 298 12.49 -1.61 0.68
N THR A 299 11.70 -1.58 -0.38
CA THR A 299 12.17 -1.86 -1.74
C THR A 299 12.21 -0.60 -2.58
N LEU A 300 13.13 -0.54 -3.53
CA LEU A 300 13.20 0.55 -4.52
C LEU A 300 12.02 0.43 -5.49
N ILE A 301 11.36 1.55 -5.76
CA ILE A 301 10.26 1.60 -6.72
C ILE A 301 10.86 1.61 -8.13
N PRO A 302 10.54 0.61 -8.98
CA PRO A 302 10.99 0.60 -10.37
C PRO A 302 10.08 1.50 -11.21
N TYR A 303 10.18 2.82 -11.01
CA TYR A 303 9.35 3.79 -11.74
C TYR A 303 9.41 3.55 -13.24
N ARG A 304 8.24 3.41 -13.85
CA ARG A 304 8.10 3.05 -15.27
C ARG A 304 8.26 4.25 -16.19
N GLY A 305 7.89 5.43 -15.71
CA GLY A 305 7.96 6.69 -16.43
C GLY A 305 7.30 7.83 -15.66
N ASN A 306 6.94 8.88 -16.37
CA ASN A 306 6.16 10.00 -15.83
C ASN A 306 4.69 9.59 -15.61
N ARG A 307 3.89 10.50 -15.04
CA ARG A 307 2.43 10.35 -14.95
C ARG A 307 1.84 9.88 -16.28
N GLY A 308 0.96 8.88 -16.21
CA GLY A 308 0.36 8.26 -17.39
C GLY A 308 1.14 7.07 -17.96
N SER A 309 2.11 6.55 -17.19
CA SER A 309 2.72 5.23 -17.43
C SER A 309 1.74 4.07 -17.19
N PHE A 310 0.58 4.38 -16.60
CA PHE A 310 -0.58 3.52 -16.50
C PHE A 310 -1.80 4.19 -17.13
N LYS A 311 -2.76 3.40 -17.60
CA LYS A 311 -4.01 3.94 -18.16
C LYS A 311 -4.89 4.45 -17.02
N TYR A 312 -5.30 5.71 -17.11
CA TYR A 312 -6.27 6.33 -16.21
C TYR A 312 -7.68 6.23 -16.81
N ILE A 313 -8.64 5.85 -15.97
CA ILE A 313 -10.06 5.79 -16.31
C ILE A 313 -10.84 6.43 -15.16
N SER A 314 -11.58 7.49 -15.45
CA SER A 314 -12.45 8.16 -14.48
C SER A 314 -13.52 7.19 -13.97
N LEU A 315 -13.74 7.13 -12.65
CA LEU A 315 -14.80 6.31 -12.07
C LEU A 315 -16.20 6.77 -12.51
N ALA A 316 -16.38 8.05 -12.86
CA ALA A 316 -17.60 8.52 -13.53
C ALA A 316 -17.86 7.78 -14.86
N ASP A 317 -16.84 7.54 -15.68
CA ASP A 317 -17.02 6.82 -16.95
C ASP A 317 -17.37 5.35 -16.73
N VAL A 318 -16.82 4.74 -15.67
CA VAL A 318 -17.18 3.37 -15.27
C VAL A 318 -18.66 3.30 -14.89
N GLU A 319 -19.11 4.20 -14.01
CA GLU A 319 -20.51 4.26 -13.56
C GLU A 319 -21.48 4.50 -14.72
N GLU A 320 -21.15 5.46 -15.60
CA GLU A 320 -21.97 5.82 -16.76
C GLU A 320 -21.91 4.81 -17.91
N GLY A 321 -21.06 3.77 -17.82
CA GLY A 321 -20.96 2.72 -18.85
C GLY A 321 -20.27 3.21 -20.14
N LYS A 322 -19.38 4.20 -20.03
CA LYS A 322 -18.65 4.79 -21.17
C LYS A 322 -17.30 4.11 -21.45
N VAL A 323 -16.89 3.19 -20.58
CA VAL A 323 -15.62 2.46 -20.70
C VAL A 323 -15.82 1.24 -21.58
N LYS A 324 -14.84 0.96 -22.45
CA LYS A 324 -14.88 -0.24 -23.29
C LYS A 324 -14.47 -1.47 -22.46
N PRO A 325 -15.18 -2.61 -22.54
CA PRO A 325 -14.84 -3.78 -21.72
C PRO A 325 -13.39 -4.27 -21.86
N GLU A 326 -12.79 -4.18 -23.04
CA GLU A 326 -11.40 -4.55 -23.27
C GLU A 326 -10.37 -3.73 -22.48
N ASP A 327 -10.76 -2.54 -22.00
CA ASP A 327 -9.89 -1.68 -21.21
C ASP A 327 -9.76 -2.14 -19.76
N LEU A 328 -10.69 -2.96 -19.27
CA LEU A 328 -10.78 -3.41 -17.87
C LEU A 328 -10.72 -4.93 -17.71
N LYS A 329 -11.10 -5.70 -18.73
CA LYS A 329 -11.10 -7.16 -18.67
C LYS A 329 -9.73 -7.74 -18.34
N GLY A 330 -9.68 -8.51 -17.25
CA GLY A 330 -8.48 -9.16 -16.74
C GLY A 330 -7.39 -8.20 -16.22
N LYS A 331 -7.71 -6.93 -16.01
CA LYS A 331 -6.76 -5.94 -15.50
C LYS A 331 -6.64 -5.99 -13.99
N ILE A 332 -5.48 -5.58 -13.50
CA ILE A 332 -5.25 -5.20 -12.11
C ILE A 332 -5.69 -3.74 -11.99
N ALA A 333 -6.76 -3.48 -11.25
CA ALA A 333 -7.28 -2.13 -11.05
C ALA A 333 -6.82 -1.56 -9.71
N LEU A 334 -6.35 -0.33 -9.72
CA LEU A 334 -6.06 0.47 -8.52
C LEU A 334 -7.06 1.63 -8.46
N ILE A 335 -7.83 1.71 -7.39
CA ILE A 335 -8.71 2.85 -7.12
C ILE A 335 -7.94 3.83 -6.23
N GLY A 336 -7.71 5.04 -6.74
CA GLY A 336 -7.00 6.10 -6.03
C GLY A 336 -7.42 7.47 -6.55
N THR A 337 -6.81 8.52 -6.01
CA THR A 337 -7.15 9.89 -6.35
C THR A 337 -6.04 10.60 -7.12
N SER A 338 -6.40 11.30 -8.20
CA SER A 338 -5.55 12.31 -8.83
C SER A 338 -6.12 13.73 -8.70
N ALA A 339 -7.27 13.90 -8.05
CA ALA A 339 -7.87 15.20 -7.80
C ALA A 339 -6.97 16.05 -6.88
N GLN A 340 -6.66 17.28 -7.30
CA GLN A 340 -5.72 18.14 -6.59
C GLN A 340 -6.23 18.51 -5.19
N GLY A 341 -7.54 18.63 -5.03
CA GLY A 341 -8.18 18.93 -3.74
C GLY A 341 -8.05 17.82 -2.70
N LEU A 342 -7.69 16.60 -3.12
CA LEU A 342 -7.50 15.44 -2.23
C LEU A 342 -6.02 15.22 -1.84
N LEU A 343 -5.11 16.06 -2.35
CA LEU A 343 -3.72 16.26 -1.90
C LEU A 343 -2.79 15.02 -1.83
N ASP A 344 -3.09 13.93 -2.54
CA ASP A 344 -2.18 12.77 -2.60
C ASP A 344 -1.14 12.90 -3.72
N LEU A 345 -0.33 13.96 -3.64
CA LEU A 345 0.74 14.26 -4.59
C LEU A 345 2.11 14.12 -3.90
N ARG A 346 3.03 13.43 -4.57
CA ARG A 346 4.37 13.10 -4.06
C ARG A 346 5.47 13.63 -4.97
N ALA A 347 6.60 14.00 -4.37
CA ALA A 347 7.84 14.22 -5.08
C ALA A 347 8.55 12.88 -5.30
N THR A 348 8.89 12.58 -6.55
CA THR A 348 9.51 11.32 -6.96
C THR A 348 10.74 11.61 -7.84
N PRO A 349 11.61 10.63 -8.07
CA PRO A 349 12.73 10.77 -9.00
C PRO A 349 12.31 11.15 -10.42
N VAL A 350 11.07 10.86 -10.81
CA VAL A 350 10.57 11.11 -12.17
C VAL A 350 9.84 12.44 -12.30
N ASN A 351 9.11 12.88 -11.26
CA ASN A 351 8.38 14.14 -11.27
C ASN A 351 8.15 14.70 -9.86
N THR A 352 8.10 16.03 -9.72
CA THR A 352 7.87 16.71 -8.43
C THR A 352 6.41 16.68 -7.99
N ILE A 353 5.49 16.42 -8.92
CA ILE A 353 4.06 16.24 -8.69
C ILE A 353 3.65 14.91 -9.32
N TYR A 354 3.52 13.87 -8.50
CA TYR A 354 3.23 12.50 -8.91
C TYR A 354 2.08 11.92 -8.06
N PRO A 355 1.03 11.32 -8.65
CA PRO A 355 -0.06 10.71 -7.88
C PRO A 355 0.46 9.56 -7.00
N GLY A 356 0.07 9.54 -5.72
CA GLY A 356 0.49 8.48 -4.78
C GLY A 356 0.09 7.09 -5.24
N VAL A 357 -1.08 6.94 -5.86
CA VAL A 357 -1.55 5.66 -6.43
C VAL A 357 -0.58 5.01 -7.42
N GLU A 358 0.25 5.78 -8.15
CA GLU A 358 1.24 5.22 -9.08
C GLU A 358 2.50 4.67 -8.37
N VAL A 359 2.64 4.88 -7.06
CA VAL A 359 3.72 4.30 -6.24
C VAL A 359 3.42 2.84 -5.87
N HIS A 360 2.14 2.45 -5.86
CA HIS A 360 1.65 1.16 -5.36
C HIS A 360 1.61 0.04 -6.40
#